data_AF-A0A8H6D8N7-F1
#
_entry.id   AF-A0A8H6D8N7-F1
#
_cell.length_a   1.000
_cell.length_b   1.000
_cell.length_c   1.000
_cell.angle_alpha   90.00
_cell.angle_beta   90.00
_cell.angle_gamma   90.00
#
_symmetry.space_group_name_H-M   'P 1'
#
loop_
_entity.id
_entity.type
_entity.pdbx_description
1 polymer ?
#
loop_
_entity_poly.entity_id
_entity_poly.type
_entity_poly.pdbx_seq_one_letter_code
_entity_poly.pdbx_strand_id
1 'polypeptide(L)'
;MNMTAEEMAAKAGESRSGVVIGVSTFLMALSVVMVGLRLWCRRERQMLGLDDVTTVVVLCFWISIVFYTYALFAIKLTFLIHYYRIMSVSNVRWLYLGALGFIILWGAYQGIGVFFFCIPIQSFWDSGVKGRCLLAQPTMWRISGIVHIVTDFAIIVMPLPIVWKLQLPRSQKIYLTGIFGLGTLTLAIAILRVQWLDPVADITWWNVTAALWSMAEIVSGITCACLPTFKPLLAGIKNWLPRSNEGDSTICLQDQGIDGLTGSTLAAFEGHGGVGTGPKVPSRISMYGTRTRRNFSGPLLRHCWHHLLLTVHSSKNITTLHYAETMTIRLIEASEEHLPAIARIATSAFHPNTDALSRRLFPPHLQPIDLPDGEAAYDWRFARKASSLASPESHLAVAIDDEKVHDDQVVGFSLWDAPPATGGDPGPSKEIKCTAFDKEAYNEMKKTVNQDAVDTFGEQGIAGVWHLDYIGVSPGNQRRGVGKMLLQWGLDRAAEEGKDCYLVATEAGRPLYVAAGFEDIRVVSILGIPHYSMILRTKSS
;
A
#
# COMPACT_ATOMS: atom_id res chain seq x y z
N MET A 1 -8.12 41.25 25.07
CA MET A 1 -8.10 40.07 24.17
C MET A 1 -9.31 39.23 24.58
N ASN A 2 -10.46 39.47 23.95
CA ASN A 2 -11.72 38.86 24.36
C ASN A 2 -11.84 37.48 23.72
N MET A 3 -11.82 36.44 24.57
CA MET A 3 -12.13 35.07 24.18
C MET A 3 -13.55 35.00 23.62
N THR A 4 -13.71 34.27 22.52
CA THR A 4 -15.01 34.11 21.84
C THR A 4 -15.91 33.13 22.58
N ALA A 5 -17.24 33.26 22.44
CA ALA A 5 -18.20 32.39 23.12
C ALA A 5 -18.05 30.90 22.75
N GLU A 6 -17.53 30.61 21.55
CA GLU A 6 -17.22 29.24 21.09
C GLU A 6 -16.00 28.64 21.83
N GLU A 7 -14.96 29.44 22.11
CA GLU A 7 -13.82 29.00 22.92
C GLU A 7 -14.21 28.72 24.38
N MET A 8 -15.14 29.51 24.92
CA MET A 8 -15.69 29.24 26.26
C MET A 8 -16.54 27.97 26.29
N ALA A 9 -17.32 27.68 25.25
CA ALA A 9 -18.11 26.46 25.14
C ALA A 9 -17.24 25.21 24.96
N ALA A 10 -16.18 25.29 24.16
CA ALA A 10 -15.22 24.20 23.96
C ALA A 10 -14.46 23.87 25.26
N LYS A 11 -13.96 24.90 25.96
CA LYS A 11 -13.23 24.74 27.23
C LYS A 11 -14.15 24.27 28.38
N ALA A 12 -15.42 24.67 28.37
CA ALA A 12 -16.43 24.19 29.30
C ALA A 12 -16.85 22.73 29.04
N GLY A 13 -16.91 22.29 27.77
CA GLY A 13 -17.17 20.90 27.39
C GLY A 13 -16.03 19.94 27.79
N GLU A 14 -14.78 20.37 27.58
CA GLU A 14 -13.59 19.60 27.96
C GLU A 14 -13.48 19.44 29.48
N SER A 15 -13.73 20.51 30.25
CA SER A 15 -13.77 20.46 31.71
C SER A 15 -14.90 19.58 32.27
N ARG A 16 -16.12 19.66 31.70
CA ARG A 16 -17.24 18.81 32.13
C ARG A 16 -17.00 17.33 31.84
N SER A 17 -16.38 17.01 30.70
CA SER A 17 -16.03 15.62 30.36
C SER A 17 -14.97 15.05 31.31
N GLY A 18 -13.94 15.83 31.67
CA GLY A 18 -12.91 15.44 32.63
C GLY A 18 -13.46 15.24 34.04
N VAL A 19 -14.40 16.08 34.47
CA VAL A 19 -15.08 15.92 35.77
C VAL A 19 -15.99 14.70 35.78
N VAL A 20 -16.76 14.44 34.71
CA VAL A 20 -17.62 13.24 34.62
C VAL A 20 -16.80 11.96 34.57
N ILE A 21 -15.68 11.94 33.82
CA ILE A 21 -14.76 10.79 33.77
C ILE A 21 -14.05 10.62 35.11
N GLY A 22 -13.60 11.70 35.75
CA GLY A 22 -12.97 11.67 37.08
C GLY A 22 -13.92 11.20 38.18
N VAL A 23 -15.17 11.67 38.17
CA VAL A 23 -16.20 11.25 39.12
C VAL A 23 -16.61 9.80 38.86
N SER A 24 -16.73 9.37 37.60
CA SER A 24 -17.09 7.98 37.26
C SER A 24 -15.97 6.99 37.62
N THR A 25 -14.71 7.37 37.38
CA THR A 25 -13.55 6.56 37.77
C THR A 25 -13.34 6.53 39.28
N PHE A 26 -13.56 7.65 39.97
CA PHE A 26 -13.53 7.73 41.43
C PHE A 26 -14.66 6.93 42.08
N LEU A 27 -15.89 7.00 41.55
CA LEU A 27 -17.03 6.22 42.06
C LEU A 27 -16.86 4.72 41.78
N MET A 28 -16.28 4.34 40.64
CA MET A 28 -15.87 2.95 40.40
C MET A 28 -14.81 2.50 41.40
N ALA A 29 -13.73 3.27 41.57
CA ALA A 29 -12.65 2.93 42.49
C ALA A 29 -13.16 2.83 43.95
N LEU A 30 -14.03 3.77 44.36
CA LEU A 30 -14.68 3.77 45.67
C LEU A 30 -15.59 2.56 45.85
N SER A 31 -16.35 2.16 44.82
CA SER A 31 -17.19 0.95 44.87
C SER A 31 -16.37 -0.33 45.01
N VAL A 32 -15.23 -0.43 44.29
CA VAL A 32 -14.30 -1.57 44.37
C VAL A 32 -13.63 -1.62 45.75
N VAL A 33 -13.22 -0.48 46.29
CA VAL A 33 -12.62 -0.37 47.63
C VAL A 33 -13.63 -0.70 48.73
N MET A 34 -14.88 -0.23 48.62
CA MET A 34 -15.94 -0.56 49.59
C MET A 34 -16.33 -2.04 49.55
N VAL A 35 -16.36 -2.66 48.36
CA VAL A 35 -16.57 -4.12 48.23
C VAL A 35 -15.36 -4.89 48.77
N GLY A 36 -14.14 -4.44 48.51
CA GLY A 36 -12.91 -5.02 49.05
C GLY A 36 -12.85 -4.94 50.58
N LEU A 37 -13.18 -3.78 51.16
CA LEU A 37 -13.28 -3.57 52.61
C LEU A 37 -14.38 -4.41 53.24
N ARG A 38 -15.51 -4.60 52.55
CA ARG A 38 -16.60 -5.48 53.01
C ARG A 38 -16.18 -6.95 53.01
N LEU A 39 -15.44 -7.40 51.99
CA LEU A 39 -14.90 -8.77 51.91
C LEU A 39 -13.79 -9.00 52.94
N TRP A 40 -12.93 -8.00 53.17
CA TRP A 40 -11.88 -8.03 54.19
C TRP A 40 -12.47 -8.09 55.61
N CYS A 41 -13.41 -7.19 55.94
CA CYS A 41 -14.07 -7.18 57.25
C CYS A 41 -14.89 -8.45 57.54
N ARG A 42 -15.40 -9.13 56.51
CA ARG A 42 -16.17 -10.38 56.66
C ARG A 42 -15.31 -11.63 56.66
N ARG A 43 -14.17 -11.62 55.98
CA ARG A 43 -13.15 -12.68 56.07
C ARG A 43 -12.57 -12.77 57.49
N GLU A 44 -12.40 -11.64 58.16
CA GLU A 44 -11.95 -11.57 59.56
C GLU A 44 -13.02 -12.04 60.58
N ARG A 45 -14.31 -12.16 60.19
CA ARG A 45 -15.43 -12.50 61.09
C ARG A 45 -16.14 -13.85 60.83
N GLN A 46 -15.64 -14.68 59.91
CA GLN A 46 -16.18 -16.03 59.62
C GLN A 46 -17.73 -16.16 59.54
N MET A 47 -18.42 -15.30 58.79
CA MET A 47 -19.80 -15.55 58.35
C MET A 47 -19.99 -15.08 56.91
N LEU A 48 -19.88 -16.03 55.97
CA LEU A 48 -20.29 -15.86 54.57
C LEU A 48 -21.51 -16.77 54.35
N GLY A 49 -22.70 -16.18 54.33
CA GLY A 49 -23.92 -16.87 53.91
C GLY A 49 -23.98 -16.97 52.38
N LEU A 50 -24.68 -17.99 51.86
CA LEU A 50 -24.92 -18.19 50.42
C LEU A 50 -25.61 -16.98 49.77
N ASP A 51 -26.47 -16.27 50.51
CA ASP A 51 -27.23 -15.11 50.03
C ASP A 51 -26.36 -13.88 49.74
N ASP A 52 -25.22 -13.74 50.43
CA ASP A 52 -24.27 -12.66 50.20
C ASP A 52 -23.43 -12.90 48.94
N VAL A 53 -23.11 -14.16 48.65
CA VAL A 53 -22.36 -14.56 47.45
C VAL A 53 -23.21 -14.39 46.20
N THR A 54 -24.49 -14.79 46.25
CA THR A 54 -25.43 -14.62 45.12
C THR A 54 -25.65 -13.15 44.79
N THR A 55 -25.81 -12.30 45.80
CA THR A 55 -25.98 -10.84 45.61
C THR A 55 -24.75 -10.21 44.94
N VAL A 56 -23.53 -10.60 45.33
CA VAL A 56 -22.29 -10.11 44.71
C VAL A 56 -22.16 -10.57 43.26
N VAL A 57 -22.48 -11.84 42.96
CA VAL A 57 -22.43 -12.39 41.60
C VAL A 57 -23.40 -11.67 40.67
N VAL A 58 -24.62 -11.38 41.13
CA VAL A 58 -25.62 -10.63 40.37
C VAL A 58 -25.20 -9.19 40.10
N LEU A 59 -24.60 -8.51 41.09
CA LEU A 59 -24.07 -7.15 40.93
C LEU A 59 -22.95 -7.11 39.87
N CYS A 60 -22.00 -8.05 39.96
CA CYS A 60 -20.91 -8.19 38.99
C CYS A 60 -21.44 -8.47 37.58
N PHE A 61 -22.49 -9.31 37.46
CA PHE A 61 -23.14 -9.58 36.20
C PHE A 61 -23.77 -8.32 35.59
N TRP A 62 -24.51 -7.54 36.39
CA TRP A 62 -25.12 -6.30 35.93
C TRP A 62 -24.09 -5.27 35.45
N ILE A 63 -23.03 -5.08 36.24
CA ILE A 63 -21.90 -4.22 35.89
C ILE A 63 -21.32 -4.68 34.55
N SER A 64 -21.09 -5.98 34.35
CA SER A 64 -20.53 -6.50 33.09
C SER A 64 -21.39 -6.18 31.86
N ILE A 65 -22.74 -6.22 31.97
CA ILE A 65 -23.67 -5.87 30.89
C ILE A 65 -23.54 -4.38 30.51
N VAL A 66 -23.48 -3.51 31.52
CA VAL A 66 -23.35 -2.06 31.34
C VAL A 66 -22.01 -1.74 30.67
N PHE A 67 -20.90 -2.28 31.18
CA PHE A 67 -19.57 -2.08 30.60
C PHE A 67 -19.47 -2.61 29.17
N TYR A 68 -20.06 -3.78 28.91
CA TYR A 68 -20.10 -4.34 27.56
C TYR A 68 -20.81 -3.41 26.57
N THR A 69 -21.98 -2.89 26.96
CA THR A 69 -22.78 -1.99 26.11
C THR A 69 -22.03 -0.70 25.80
N TYR A 70 -21.41 -0.07 26.81
CA TYR A 70 -20.64 1.16 26.62
C TYR A 70 -19.31 0.94 25.89
N ALA A 71 -18.63 -0.19 26.11
CA ALA A 71 -17.39 -0.52 25.41
C ALA A 71 -17.63 -0.67 23.90
N LEU A 72 -18.67 -1.42 23.51
CA LEU A 72 -19.03 -1.56 22.10
C LEU A 72 -19.42 -0.24 21.46
N PHE A 73 -20.18 0.58 22.19
CA PHE A 73 -20.54 1.92 21.73
C PHE A 73 -19.29 2.77 21.46
N ALA A 74 -18.33 2.79 22.40
CA ALA A 74 -17.08 3.52 22.25
C ALA A 74 -16.24 3.01 21.08
N ILE A 75 -16.12 1.68 20.90
CA ILE A 75 -15.39 1.08 19.76
C ILE A 75 -15.98 1.52 18.43
N LYS A 76 -17.32 1.48 18.29
CA LYS A 76 -17.99 1.92 17.06
C LYS A 76 -17.76 3.40 16.79
N LEU A 77 -17.88 4.25 17.81
CA LEU A 77 -17.57 5.68 17.68
C LEU A 77 -16.12 5.90 17.23
N THR A 78 -15.15 5.17 17.79
CA THR A 78 -13.75 5.26 17.38
C THR A 78 -13.57 4.94 15.90
N PHE A 79 -14.18 3.86 15.38
CA PHE A 79 -14.10 3.51 13.96
C PHE A 79 -14.73 4.58 13.07
N LEU A 80 -15.94 5.06 13.40
CA LEU A 80 -16.61 6.09 12.60
C LEU A 80 -15.84 7.42 12.59
N ILE A 81 -15.31 7.85 13.74
CA ILE A 81 -14.49 9.06 13.84
C ILE A 81 -13.18 8.90 13.04
N HIS A 82 -12.57 7.71 13.09
CA HIS A 82 -11.37 7.42 12.31
C HIS A 82 -11.65 7.47 10.79
N TYR A 83 -12.75 6.88 10.34
CA TYR A 83 -13.18 6.93 8.93
C TYR A 83 -13.57 8.34 8.49
N TYR A 84 -14.22 9.11 9.36
CA TYR A 84 -14.52 10.50 9.08
C TYR A 84 -13.26 11.36 8.92
N ARG A 85 -12.23 11.14 9.76
CA ARG A 85 -10.95 11.86 9.69
C ARG A 85 -10.15 11.51 8.44
N ILE A 86 -10.14 10.24 8.02
CA ILE A 86 -9.34 9.79 6.87
C ILE A 86 -9.92 10.28 5.53
N MET A 87 -11.23 10.55 5.47
CA MET A 87 -11.97 10.87 4.25
C MET A 87 -12.32 12.36 4.10
N SER A 88 -11.42 13.26 4.53
CA SER A 88 -11.71 14.71 4.68
C SER A 88 -12.15 15.44 3.40
N VAL A 89 -11.92 14.89 2.20
CA VAL A 89 -12.10 15.56 0.89
C VAL A 89 -13.23 14.96 0.03
N SER A 90 -14.00 14.00 0.54
CA SER A 90 -14.95 13.22 -0.30
C SER A 90 -16.44 13.56 -0.08
N ASN A 91 -17.24 13.49 -1.16
CA ASN A 91 -18.69 13.74 -1.17
C ASN A 91 -19.54 12.75 -0.33
N VAL A 92 -18.91 11.71 0.25
CA VAL A 92 -19.59 10.68 1.06
C VAL A 92 -19.67 11.04 2.55
N ARG A 93 -19.24 12.24 2.95
CA ARG A 93 -19.19 12.69 4.36
C ARG A 93 -20.54 12.60 5.08
N TRP A 94 -21.64 12.89 4.39
CA TRP A 94 -23.00 12.81 4.95
C TRP A 94 -23.38 11.40 5.39
N LEU A 95 -22.90 10.36 4.70
CA LEU A 95 -23.13 8.96 5.07
C LEU A 95 -22.51 8.63 6.43
N TYR A 96 -21.27 9.07 6.67
CA TYR A 96 -20.59 8.87 7.96
C TYR A 96 -21.26 9.65 9.10
N LEU A 97 -21.70 10.87 8.83
CA LEU A 97 -22.41 11.69 9.82
C LEU A 97 -23.77 11.07 10.20
N GLY A 98 -24.50 10.53 9.22
CA GLY A 98 -25.74 9.80 9.44
C GLY A 98 -25.52 8.52 10.25
N ALA A 99 -24.49 7.74 9.91
CA ALA A 99 -24.12 6.55 10.67
C ALA A 99 -23.71 6.89 12.11
N LEU A 100 -22.99 8.00 12.33
CA LEU A 100 -22.60 8.48 13.65
C LEU A 100 -23.83 8.84 14.49
N GLY A 101 -24.77 9.59 13.91
CA GLY A 101 -26.04 9.93 14.56
C GLY A 101 -26.85 8.67 14.93
N PHE A 102 -26.94 7.70 14.02
CA PHE A 102 -27.63 6.44 14.28
C PHE A 102 -27.00 5.65 15.44
N ILE A 103 -25.67 5.52 15.47
CA ILE A 103 -24.97 4.80 16.55
C ILE A 103 -25.14 5.51 17.90
N ILE A 104 -25.10 6.85 17.94
CA ILE A 104 -25.36 7.64 19.17
C ILE A 104 -26.78 7.40 19.68
N LEU A 105 -27.78 7.47 18.80
CA LEU A 105 -29.17 7.24 19.17
C LEU A 105 -29.39 5.81 19.67
N TRP A 106 -28.82 4.82 18.97
CA TRP A 106 -28.91 3.42 19.35
C TRP A 106 -28.19 3.12 20.67
N GLY A 107 -26.99 3.69 20.88
CA GLY A 107 -26.24 3.56 22.12
C GLY A 107 -26.97 4.19 23.31
N ALA A 108 -27.60 5.34 23.11
CA ALA A 108 -28.45 5.96 24.13
C ALA A 108 -29.68 5.09 24.46
N TYR A 109 -30.34 4.53 23.44
CA TYR A 109 -31.46 3.59 23.63
C TYR A 109 -31.04 2.37 24.45
N GLN A 110 -29.93 1.72 24.11
CA GLN A 110 -29.41 0.55 24.84
C GLN A 110 -28.98 0.92 26.27
N GLY A 111 -28.25 2.01 26.44
CA GLY A 111 -27.77 2.48 27.74
C GLY A 111 -28.91 2.79 28.71
N ILE A 112 -29.96 3.47 28.22
CA ILE A 112 -31.19 3.71 29.01
C ILE A 112 -31.94 2.39 29.22
N GLY A 113 -32.09 1.58 28.17
CA GLY A 113 -32.81 0.31 28.20
C GLY A 113 -32.33 -0.63 29.30
N VAL A 114 -31.01 -0.73 29.50
CA VAL A 114 -30.42 -1.54 30.58
C VAL A 114 -31.00 -1.17 31.94
N PHE A 115 -31.13 0.11 32.29
CA PHE A 115 -31.64 0.51 33.61
C PHE A 115 -33.16 0.40 33.77
N PHE A 116 -33.92 0.40 32.67
CA PHE A 116 -35.39 0.45 32.69
C PHE A 116 -36.08 -0.85 32.23
N PHE A 117 -35.34 -1.95 32.02
CA PHE A 117 -35.92 -3.24 31.59
C PHE A 117 -36.92 -3.85 32.61
N CYS A 118 -36.74 -3.57 33.90
CA CYS A 118 -37.63 -3.98 34.98
C CYS A 118 -37.80 -2.84 35.99
N ILE A 119 -39.04 -2.62 36.43
CA ILE A 119 -39.38 -1.67 37.49
C ILE A 119 -40.06 -2.44 38.64
N PRO A 120 -39.43 -2.58 39.82
CA PRO A 120 -38.05 -2.19 40.17
C PRO A 120 -36.99 -3.11 39.53
N ILE A 121 -35.78 -2.58 39.35
CA ILE A 121 -34.63 -3.30 38.75
C ILE A 121 -34.31 -4.61 39.47
N GLN A 122 -34.59 -4.67 40.78
CA GLN A 122 -34.42 -5.84 41.64
C GLN A 122 -35.21 -7.08 41.18
N SER A 123 -36.33 -6.85 40.49
CA SER A 123 -37.18 -7.92 39.96
C SER A 123 -36.54 -8.68 38.79
N PHE A 124 -35.44 -8.19 38.23
CA PHE A 124 -34.70 -8.91 37.18
C PHE A 124 -33.99 -10.17 37.71
N TRP A 125 -33.52 -10.15 38.96
CA TRP A 125 -32.74 -11.24 39.56
C TRP A 125 -33.43 -11.92 40.74
N ASP A 126 -34.35 -11.23 41.42
CA ASP A 126 -35.15 -11.79 42.50
C ASP A 126 -36.60 -11.97 42.04
N SER A 127 -36.96 -13.22 41.74
CA SER A 127 -38.32 -13.60 41.35
C SER A 127 -39.34 -13.49 42.50
N GLY A 128 -38.87 -13.30 43.75
CA GLY A 128 -39.72 -13.02 44.92
C GLY A 128 -40.20 -11.57 45.01
N VAL A 129 -39.58 -10.64 44.29
CA VAL A 129 -39.97 -9.22 44.27
C VAL A 129 -40.99 -8.98 43.15
N LYS A 130 -42.20 -8.56 43.52
CA LYS A 130 -43.25 -8.18 42.55
C LYS A 130 -42.84 -6.94 41.77
N GLY A 131 -42.37 -7.13 40.54
CA GLY A 131 -42.05 -6.07 39.60
C GLY A 131 -42.74 -6.24 38.25
N ARG A 132 -42.77 -5.16 37.46
CA ARG A 132 -43.18 -5.19 36.05
C ARG A 132 -41.92 -5.18 35.19
N CYS A 133 -41.63 -6.32 34.57
CA CYS A 133 -40.62 -6.46 33.53
C CYS A 133 -41.28 -6.47 32.15
N LEU A 134 -40.57 -6.00 31.13
CA LEU A 134 -41.05 -6.11 29.74
C LEU A 134 -41.16 -7.60 29.36
N LEU A 135 -42.37 -8.08 29.09
CA LEU A 135 -42.72 -9.51 28.85
C LEU A 135 -42.00 -10.17 27.66
N ALA A 136 -41.24 -9.42 26.86
CA ALA A 136 -40.56 -9.89 25.65
C ALA A 136 -39.01 -9.81 25.73
N GLN A 137 -38.41 -9.93 26.92
CA GLN A 137 -36.95 -9.82 27.11
C GLN A 137 -36.13 -10.64 26.10
N PRO A 138 -36.39 -11.95 25.85
CA PRO A 138 -35.57 -12.73 24.92
C PRO A 138 -35.67 -12.23 23.48
N THR A 139 -36.86 -11.76 23.08
CA THR A 139 -37.10 -11.20 21.74
C THR A 139 -36.37 -9.87 21.58
N MET A 140 -36.39 -9.00 22.59
CA MET A 140 -35.67 -7.73 22.56
C MET A 140 -34.15 -7.92 22.52
N TRP A 141 -33.63 -8.90 23.26
CA TRP A 141 -32.20 -9.23 23.27
C TRP A 141 -31.74 -9.79 21.92
N ARG A 142 -32.56 -10.62 21.28
CA ARG A 142 -32.33 -11.12 19.92
C ARG A 142 -32.35 -9.99 18.88
N ILE A 143 -33.33 -9.09 18.92
CA ILE A 143 -33.40 -7.92 18.02
C ILE A 143 -32.17 -7.03 18.23
N SER A 144 -31.78 -6.80 19.49
CA SER A 144 -30.60 -6.01 19.84
C SER A 144 -29.33 -6.63 19.28
N GLY A 145 -29.18 -7.95 19.36
CA GLY A 145 -28.08 -8.70 18.77
C GLY A 145 -28.04 -8.59 17.24
N ILE A 146 -29.19 -8.69 16.57
CA ILE A 146 -29.27 -8.53 15.10
C ILE A 146 -28.85 -7.12 14.68
N VAL A 147 -29.39 -6.08 15.32
CA VAL A 147 -29.02 -4.70 15.01
C VAL A 147 -27.53 -4.47 15.26
N HIS A 148 -26.98 -5.04 16.33
CA HIS A 148 -25.55 -4.98 16.62
C HIS A 148 -24.71 -5.59 15.49
N ILE A 149 -25.03 -6.80 15.03
CA ILE A 149 -24.35 -7.47 13.89
C ILE A 149 -24.48 -6.64 12.61
N VAL A 150 -25.68 -6.12 12.31
CA VAL A 150 -25.93 -5.31 11.10
C VAL A 150 -25.09 -4.03 11.14
N THR A 151 -25.01 -3.35 12.29
CA THR A 151 -24.18 -2.16 12.43
C THR A 151 -22.69 -2.45 12.29
N ASP A 152 -22.20 -3.57 12.82
CA ASP A 152 -20.80 -3.97 12.67
C ASP A 152 -20.46 -4.26 11.21
N PHE A 153 -21.33 -5.01 10.53
CA PHE A 153 -21.20 -5.28 9.10
C PHE A 153 -21.21 -3.99 8.27
N ALA A 154 -22.13 -3.06 8.55
CA ALA A 154 -22.21 -1.79 7.85
C ALA A 154 -20.92 -0.96 8.03
N ILE A 155 -20.36 -0.91 9.24
CA ILE A 155 -19.11 -0.21 9.54
C ILE A 155 -17.94 -0.83 8.75
N ILE A 156 -17.86 -2.15 8.68
CA ILE A 156 -16.81 -2.87 7.92
C ILE A 156 -16.93 -2.61 6.42
N VAL A 157 -18.14 -2.62 5.87
CA VAL A 157 -18.37 -2.49 4.42
C VAL A 157 -18.19 -1.04 3.96
N MET A 158 -18.55 -0.06 4.77
CA MET A 158 -18.55 1.36 4.41
C MET A 158 -17.24 1.86 3.76
N PRO A 159 -16.02 1.56 4.26
CA PRO A 159 -14.78 1.99 3.62
C PRO A 159 -14.37 1.12 2.41
N LEU A 160 -14.92 -0.08 2.19
CA LEU A 160 -14.47 -1.00 1.14
C LEU A 160 -14.58 -0.43 -0.29
N PRO A 161 -15.71 0.16 -0.72
CA PRO A 161 -15.82 0.71 -2.08
C PRO A 161 -14.80 1.79 -2.38
N ILE A 162 -14.40 2.55 -1.36
CA ILE A 162 -13.43 3.64 -1.45
C ILE A 162 -12.02 3.08 -1.50
N VAL A 163 -11.71 2.17 -0.58
CA VAL A 163 -10.42 1.46 -0.53
C VAL A 163 -10.15 0.70 -1.82
N TRP A 164 -11.18 0.10 -2.44
CA TRP A 164 -11.03 -0.65 -3.68
C TRP A 164 -10.74 0.25 -4.88
N LYS A 165 -11.19 1.51 -4.86
CA LYS A 165 -10.84 2.52 -5.87
C LYS A 165 -9.47 3.16 -5.63
N LEU A 166 -8.87 2.95 -4.45
CA LEU A 166 -7.63 3.60 -4.05
C LEU A 166 -6.41 2.72 -4.36
N GLN A 167 -5.55 3.17 -5.27
CA GLN A 167 -4.33 2.44 -5.67
C GLN A 167 -3.23 2.54 -4.60
N LEU A 168 -3.25 1.62 -3.63
CA LEU A 168 -2.27 1.53 -2.54
C LEU A 168 -1.13 0.51 -2.83
N PRO A 169 0.12 0.79 -2.40
CA PRO A 169 1.25 -0.15 -2.52
C PRO A 169 1.04 -1.43 -1.70
N ARG A 170 1.59 -2.56 -2.15
CA ARG A 170 1.31 -3.92 -1.61
C ARG A 170 1.50 -4.06 -0.10
N SER A 171 2.49 -3.40 0.50
CA SER A 171 2.71 -3.43 1.96
C SER A 171 1.54 -2.79 2.74
N GLN A 172 1.01 -1.68 2.23
CA GLN A 172 -0.15 -1.02 2.81
C GLN A 172 -1.44 -1.81 2.52
N LYS A 173 -1.52 -2.47 1.36
CA LYS A 173 -2.64 -3.37 1.01
C LYS A 173 -2.69 -4.61 1.92
N ILE A 174 -1.56 -5.23 2.24
CA ILE A 174 -1.49 -6.37 3.20
C ILE A 174 -1.94 -5.93 4.59
N TYR A 175 -1.42 -4.80 5.08
CA TYR A 175 -1.82 -4.24 6.37
C TYR A 175 -3.31 -3.90 6.44
N LEU A 176 -3.83 -3.27 5.39
CA LEU A 176 -5.25 -2.93 5.29
C LEU A 176 -6.14 -4.17 5.20
N THR A 177 -5.71 -5.18 4.44
CA THR A 177 -6.37 -6.50 4.39
C THR A 177 -6.35 -7.18 5.75
N GLY A 178 -5.27 -7.04 6.53
CA GLY A 178 -5.19 -7.53 7.90
C GLY A 178 -6.19 -6.85 8.85
N ILE A 179 -6.35 -5.53 8.76
CA ILE A 179 -7.37 -4.79 9.53
C ILE A 179 -8.78 -5.26 9.15
N PHE A 180 -9.08 -5.37 7.85
CA PHE A 180 -10.38 -5.87 7.40
C PHE A 180 -10.62 -7.33 7.82
N GLY A 181 -9.61 -8.18 7.76
CA GLY A 181 -9.68 -9.57 8.23
C GLY A 181 -10.00 -9.66 9.74
N LEU A 182 -9.36 -8.83 10.56
CA LEU A 182 -9.66 -8.77 11.99
C LEU A 182 -11.06 -8.20 12.27
N GLY A 183 -11.52 -7.22 11.51
CA GLY A 183 -12.92 -6.76 11.57
C GLY A 183 -13.93 -7.85 11.20
N THR A 184 -13.64 -8.69 10.20
CA THR A 184 -14.51 -9.83 9.89
C THR A 184 -14.49 -10.91 10.97
N LEU A 185 -13.36 -11.09 11.67
CA LEU A 185 -13.26 -11.98 12.82
C LEU A 185 -14.12 -11.48 14.00
N THR A 186 -14.10 -10.18 14.29
CA THR A 186 -14.93 -9.60 15.36
C THR A 186 -16.42 -9.77 15.06
N LEU A 187 -16.81 -9.60 13.80
CA LEU A 187 -18.18 -9.86 13.34
C LEU A 187 -18.59 -11.33 13.51
N ALA A 188 -17.69 -12.27 13.19
CA ALA A 188 -17.96 -13.70 13.38
C ALA A 188 -18.16 -14.06 14.87
N ILE A 189 -17.36 -13.47 15.76
CA ILE A 189 -17.50 -13.62 17.21
C ILE A 189 -18.86 -13.10 17.68
N ALA A 190 -19.30 -11.94 17.19
CA ALA A 190 -20.61 -11.36 17.50
C ALA A 190 -21.78 -12.26 17.06
N ILE A 191 -21.68 -12.90 15.88
CA ILE A 191 -22.70 -13.86 15.39
C ILE A 191 -22.77 -15.09 16.30
N LEU A 192 -21.62 -15.65 16.69
CA LEU A 192 -21.56 -16.81 17.58
C LEU A 192 -22.16 -16.49 18.96
N ARG A 193 -21.95 -15.26 19.48
CA ARG A 193 -22.53 -14.81 20.75
C ARG A 193 -24.06 -14.87 20.76
N VAL A 194 -24.72 -14.45 19.67
CA VAL A 194 -26.19 -14.40 19.61
C VAL A 194 -26.84 -15.78 19.72
N GLN A 195 -26.14 -16.86 19.34
CA GLN A 195 -26.62 -18.23 19.48
C GLN A 195 -26.70 -18.69 20.95
N TRP A 196 -25.92 -18.06 21.84
CA TRP A 196 -25.89 -18.37 23.27
C TRP A 196 -26.75 -17.44 24.12
N LEU A 197 -27.58 -16.61 23.47
CA LEU A 197 -28.46 -15.64 24.13
C LEU A 197 -29.87 -16.20 24.42
N ASP A 198 -30.12 -17.47 24.07
CA ASP A 198 -31.38 -18.14 24.36
C ASP A 198 -31.46 -18.54 25.85
N PRO A 199 -32.53 -18.15 26.56
CA PRO A 199 -32.68 -18.47 27.97
C PRO A 199 -32.98 -19.95 28.15
N VAL A 200 -31.99 -20.72 28.59
CA VAL A 200 -32.17 -22.09 29.11
C VAL A 200 -32.21 -22.02 30.64
N ALA A 201 -32.86 -22.99 31.27
CA ALA A 201 -33.27 -23.02 32.70
C ALA A 201 -32.23 -22.58 33.75
N ASP A 202 -30.93 -22.62 33.45
CA ASP A 202 -29.85 -22.15 34.33
C ASP A 202 -29.12 -20.92 33.77
N ILE A 203 -29.65 -19.73 34.05
CA ILE A 203 -29.05 -18.44 33.62
C ILE A 203 -27.58 -18.34 34.06
N THR A 204 -27.26 -18.79 35.28
CA THR A 204 -25.90 -18.70 35.84
C THR A 204 -24.87 -19.52 35.07
N TRP A 205 -25.26 -20.69 34.55
CA TRP A 205 -24.34 -21.61 33.85
C TRP A 205 -24.11 -21.18 32.40
N TRP A 206 -25.17 -20.87 31.67
CA TRP A 206 -25.09 -20.48 30.26
C TRP A 206 -24.52 -19.08 30.04
N ASN A 207 -24.66 -18.21 31.03
CA ASN A 207 -24.10 -16.86 30.98
C ASN A 207 -22.56 -16.83 30.93
N VAL A 208 -21.87 -17.83 31.49
CA VAL A 208 -20.40 -17.88 31.47
C VAL A 208 -19.88 -17.92 30.03
N THR A 209 -20.47 -18.76 29.18
CA THR A 209 -20.10 -18.87 27.77
C THR A 209 -20.42 -17.58 27.00
N ALA A 210 -21.59 -16.98 27.24
CA ALA A 210 -21.96 -15.70 26.63
C ALA A 210 -21.01 -14.56 27.06
N ALA A 211 -20.56 -14.54 28.32
CA ALA A 211 -19.61 -13.56 28.85
C ALA A 211 -18.21 -13.73 28.23
N LEU A 212 -17.73 -14.96 28.03
CA LEU A 212 -16.46 -15.24 27.35
C LEU A 212 -16.45 -14.74 25.92
N TRP A 213 -17.53 -14.99 25.16
CA TRP A 213 -17.68 -14.47 23.80
C TRP A 213 -17.77 -12.94 23.79
N SER A 214 -18.46 -12.34 24.76
CA SER A 214 -18.55 -10.88 24.91
C SER A 214 -17.19 -10.23 25.21
N MET A 215 -16.34 -10.88 26.02
CA MET A 215 -14.96 -10.41 26.24
C MET A 215 -14.09 -10.57 24.99
N ALA A 216 -14.19 -11.69 24.28
CA ALA A 216 -13.46 -11.91 23.04
C ALA A 216 -13.82 -10.86 21.97
N GLU A 217 -15.10 -10.47 21.91
CA GLU A 217 -15.60 -9.42 21.02
C GLU A 217 -14.98 -8.05 21.36
N ILE A 218 -14.99 -7.64 22.63
CA ILE A 218 -14.41 -6.36 23.06
C ILE A 218 -12.91 -6.33 22.78
N VAL A 219 -12.17 -7.36 23.19
CA VAL A 219 -10.70 -7.40 23.06
C VAL A 219 -10.27 -7.39 21.59
N SER A 220 -10.95 -8.15 20.74
CA SER A 220 -10.69 -8.17 19.30
C SER A 220 -11.09 -6.83 18.64
N GLY A 221 -12.19 -6.21 19.06
CA GLY A 221 -12.64 -4.91 18.56
C GLY A 221 -11.67 -3.77 18.91
N ILE A 222 -11.20 -3.71 20.16
CA ILE A 222 -10.18 -2.74 20.60
C ILE A 222 -8.88 -2.94 19.82
N THR A 223 -8.44 -4.20 19.67
CA THR A 223 -7.24 -4.52 18.90
C THR A 223 -7.37 -4.01 17.47
N CYS A 224 -8.51 -4.26 16.82
CA CYS A 224 -8.78 -3.79 15.47
C CYS A 224 -8.80 -2.24 15.38
N ALA A 225 -9.33 -1.54 16.39
CA ALA A 225 -9.39 -0.08 16.44
C ALA A 225 -8.01 0.57 16.63
N CYS A 226 -7.08 -0.09 17.33
CA CYS A 226 -5.72 0.40 17.57
C CYS A 226 -4.78 0.21 16.38
N LEU A 227 -5.05 -0.77 15.50
CA LEU A 227 -4.17 -1.11 14.38
C LEU A 227 -3.82 0.07 13.47
N PRO A 228 -4.79 0.90 13.00
CA PRO A 228 -4.52 2.08 12.16
C PRO A 228 -3.43 3.02 12.72
N THR A 229 -3.32 3.11 14.03
CA THR A 229 -2.37 3.97 14.75
C THR A 229 -0.95 3.40 14.79
N PHE A 230 -0.77 2.09 14.57
CA PHE A 230 0.54 1.41 14.60
C PHE A 230 1.30 1.41 13.28
N LYS A 231 0.74 1.95 12.20
CA LYS A 231 1.40 2.09 10.89
C LYS A 231 2.84 2.67 10.97
N PRO A 232 3.14 3.75 11.73
CA PRO A 232 4.51 4.28 11.85
C PRO A 232 5.47 3.38 12.64
N LEU A 233 4.99 2.66 13.67
CA LEU A 233 5.83 1.77 14.47
C LEU A 233 6.29 0.54 13.68
N LEU A 234 5.43 0.00 12.82
CA LEU A 234 5.77 -1.13 11.93
C LEU A 234 6.84 -0.75 10.89
N ALA A 235 6.87 0.51 10.45
CA ALA A 235 7.94 1.02 9.59
C ALA A 235 9.29 1.09 10.34
N GLY A 236 9.28 1.42 11.64
CA GLY A 236 10.46 1.41 12.50
C GLY A 236 10.96 0.00 12.84
N ILE A 237 10.06 -0.96 13.06
CA ILE A 237 10.41 -2.36 13.38
C ILE A 237 11.14 -3.07 12.22
N LYS A 238 10.85 -2.68 10.97
CA LYS A 238 11.59 -3.18 9.79
C LYS A 238 13.09 -2.83 9.86
N ASN A 239 13.45 -1.75 10.55
CA ASN A 239 14.84 -1.35 10.76
C ASN A 239 15.47 -2.01 12.01
N TRP A 240 14.67 -2.65 12.86
CA TRP A 240 15.07 -3.27 14.13
C TRP A 240 15.15 -4.80 14.08
N LEU A 241 14.51 -5.45 13.10
CA LEU A 241 14.68 -6.89 12.87
C LEU A 241 16.07 -7.15 12.28
N PRO A 242 16.96 -7.89 12.98
CA PRO A 242 18.24 -8.29 12.41
C PRO A 242 17.98 -9.14 11.17
N ARG A 243 18.60 -8.76 10.04
CA ARG A 243 18.78 -9.65 8.89
C ARG A 243 19.44 -10.92 9.42
N SER A 244 18.72 -12.04 9.46
CA SER A 244 19.32 -13.34 9.74
C SER A 244 20.26 -13.67 8.58
N ASN A 245 21.57 -13.52 8.82
CA ASN A 245 22.61 -14.13 8.02
C ASN A 245 22.69 -15.62 8.39
N GLU A 246 22.28 -16.48 7.46
CA GLU A 246 22.62 -17.91 7.35
C GLU A 246 22.10 -18.33 5.97
N GLY A 247 22.88 -18.71 4.97
CA GLY A 247 24.32 -18.91 4.84
C GLY A 247 24.51 -19.83 3.64
N ASP A 248 25.11 -19.36 2.55
CA ASP A 248 26.13 -20.18 1.91
C ASP A 248 27.29 -19.26 1.51
N SER A 249 28.47 -19.72 1.90
CA SER A 249 29.65 -18.92 2.18
C SER A 249 30.57 -18.91 0.97
N THR A 250 31.41 -17.88 0.83
CA THR A 250 32.87 -18.07 0.98
C THR A 250 33.52 -16.70 1.21
N ILE A 251 34.07 -16.53 2.41
CA ILE A 251 35.07 -15.52 2.74
C ILE A 251 36.42 -16.09 2.30
N CYS A 252 37.29 -15.26 1.72
CA CYS A 252 38.72 -15.20 2.07
C CYS A 252 39.33 -13.90 1.54
N LEU A 253 39.85 -13.07 2.45
CA LEU A 253 40.75 -11.94 2.17
C LEU A 253 42.21 -12.42 2.22
N GLN A 254 43.01 -11.92 1.26
CA GLN A 254 44.48 -11.75 1.23
C GLN A 254 45.37 -13.01 1.36
N ASP A 255 46.56 -13.16 0.77
CA ASP A 255 47.53 -12.30 0.07
C ASP A 255 48.54 -13.22 -0.69
N GLN A 256 49.29 -12.62 -1.62
CA GLN A 256 50.58 -13.03 -2.22
C GLN A 256 50.58 -14.03 -3.37
N GLY A 257 51.14 -13.54 -4.49
CA GLY A 257 51.37 -14.32 -5.70
C GLY A 257 52.67 -15.12 -5.71
N ILE A 258 53.00 -15.48 -6.95
CA ILE A 258 54.27 -15.98 -7.49
C ILE A 258 54.38 -17.52 -7.63
N ASP A 259 54.59 -17.89 -8.90
CA ASP A 259 55.22 -19.08 -9.51
C ASP A 259 54.55 -20.47 -9.52
N GLY A 260 54.28 -20.93 -10.76
CA GLY A 260 54.93 -22.15 -11.25
C GLY A 260 54.11 -23.44 -11.36
N LEU A 261 54.05 -23.94 -12.59
CA LEU A 261 53.99 -25.35 -13.01
C LEU A 261 52.68 -26.19 -12.89
N THR A 262 52.29 -26.65 -14.09
CA THR A 262 51.82 -28.00 -14.47
C THR A 262 50.54 -28.59 -13.89
N GLY A 263 49.69 -29.07 -14.81
CA GLY A 263 48.90 -30.29 -14.56
C GLY A 263 47.41 -30.14 -14.85
N SER A 264 47.00 -30.69 -15.99
CA SER A 264 45.66 -31.21 -16.32
C SER A 264 44.97 -31.87 -15.10
N THR A 265 43.64 -32.00 -15.02
CA THR A 265 42.88 -32.95 -15.86
C THR A 265 41.35 -32.86 -15.65
N LEU A 266 40.63 -33.05 -16.75
CA LEU A 266 39.36 -33.76 -16.98
C LEU A 266 38.00 -33.05 -16.79
N ALA A 267 37.37 -32.91 -17.95
CA ALA A 267 35.98 -32.57 -18.21
C ALA A 267 35.01 -33.74 -17.92
N ALA A 268 33.72 -33.40 -17.85
CA ALA A 268 32.64 -34.29 -18.26
C ALA A 268 31.66 -33.52 -19.15
N PHE A 269 31.68 -33.86 -20.44
CA PHE A 269 30.63 -33.56 -21.42
C PHE A 269 29.54 -34.62 -21.30
N GLU A 270 28.28 -34.23 -21.49
CA GLU A 270 27.28 -35.09 -22.13
C GLU A 270 26.41 -34.23 -23.06
N GLY A 271 26.40 -34.60 -24.34
CA GLY A 271 25.55 -34.06 -25.37
C GLY A 271 24.94 -35.21 -26.17
N HIS A 272 23.67 -35.06 -26.55
CA HIS A 272 23.05 -35.82 -27.63
C HIS A 272 22.45 -34.81 -28.62
N GLY A 273 22.78 -35.01 -29.90
CA GLY A 273 22.76 -33.99 -30.95
C GLY A 273 21.46 -33.81 -31.74
N GLY A 274 21.47 -32.73 -32.52
CA GLY A 274 20.54 -32.40 -33.60
C GLY A 274 20.99 -31.08 -34.25
N VAL A 275 21.36 -31.14 -35.53
CA VAL A 275 22.03 -30.09 -36.32
C VAL A 275 21.08 -28.95 -36.71
N GLY A 276 21.54 -27.70 -36.59
CA GLY A 276 21.09 -26.55 -37.42
C GLY A 276 20.20 -25.50 -36.74
N THR A 277 20.60 -24.23 -36.92
CA THR A 277 20.02 -22.95 -36.42
C THR A 277 20.49 -22.54 -35.01
N GLY A 278 20.97 -21.29 -34.90
CA GLY A 278 21.70 -20.73 -33.75
C GLY A 278 20.92 -20.72 -32.43
N PRO A 279 21.56 -20.28 -31.32
CA PRO A 279 20.90 -20.29 -30.02
C PRO A 279 19.64 -19.42 -30.06
N LYS A 280 18.48 -20.08 -29.97
CA LYS A 280 17.19 -19.41 -29.76
C LYS A 280 17.20 -18.80 -28.37
N VAL A 281 17.21 -17.48 -28.32
CA VAL A 281 17.01 -16.69 -27.10
C VAL A 281 15.65 -17.03 -26.49
N PRO A 282 15.54 -17.27 -25.17
CA PRO A 282 14.24 -17.39 -24.53
C PRO A 282 13.56 -16.03 -24.50
N SER A 283 12.54 -15.81 -25.33
CA SER A 283 11.67 -14.61 -25.36
C SER A 283 10.72 -14.50 -24.15
N ARG A 284 11.01 -15.22 -23.07
CA ARG A 284 10.28 -15.19 -21.80
C ARG A 284 11.27 -15.26 -20.65
N ILE A 285 11.50 -14.12 -19.99
CA ILE A 285 11.88 -14.12 -18.59
C ILE A 285 10.59 -14.29 -17.80
N SER A 286 10.15 -15.53 -17.61
CA SER A 286 9.26 -15.84 -16.51
C SER A 286 10.13 -16.12 -15.31
N MET A 287 10.48 -15.08 -14.54
CA MET A 287 11.08 -15.33 -13.25
C MET A 287 9.96 -15.60 -12.24
N TYR A 288 9.86 -16.87 -11.88
CA TYR A 288 9.12 -17.35 -10.74
C TYR A 288 9.57 -16.54 -9.53
N GLY A 289 8.64 -15.76 -8.96
CA GLY A 289 8.82 -15.22 -7.62
C GLY A 289 9.21 -16.38 -6.71
N THR A 290 10.33 -16.25 -6.01
CA THR A 290 10.77 -17.23 -5.02
C THR A 290 9.69 -17.34 -3.96
N ARG A 291 8.89 -18.38 -4.17
CA ARG A 291 7.93 -18.94 -3.24
C ARG A 291 8.73 -19.44 -2.06
N THR A 292 8.87 -18.64 -1.01
CA THR A 292 9.10 -19.20 0.33
C THR A 292 7.79 -19.85 0.76
N ARG A 293 7.65 -21.11 0.33
CA ARG A 293 6.68 -22.04 0.86
C ARG A 293 7.12 -22.36 2.29
N ARG A 294 6.67 -21.59 3.28
CA ARG A 294 6.56 -22.14 4.63
C ARG A 294 5.40 -23.12 4.61
N ASN A 295 5.73 -24.38 4.33
CA ASN A 295 4.89 -25.50 4.71
C ASN A 295 4.78 -25.47 6.25
N PHE A 296 3.69 -24.91 6.77
CA PHE A 296 3.15 -25.38 8.04
C PHE A 296 2.28 -26.59 7.71
N SER A 297 2.93 -27.74 7.57
CA SER A 297 2.28 -29.04 7.68
C SER A 297 2.08 -29.32 9.17
N GLY A 298 0.92 -28.90 9.69
CA GLY A 298 0.34 -29.38 10.93
C GLY A 298 -1.13 -29.72 10.66
N PRO A 299 -1.59 -30.96 10.91
CA PRO A 299 -2.96 -31.34 10.59
C PRO A 299 -3.88 -30.86 11.72
N LEU A 300 -4.50 -29.68 11.62
CA LEU A 300 -5.58 -29.30 12.57
C LEU A 300 -6.55 -28.19 12.13
N LEU A 301 -6.53 -27.67 10.89
CA LEU A 301 -7.38 -26.53 10.48
C LEU A 301 -8.15 -26.70 9.15
N ARG A 302 -8.33 -27.92 8.65
CA ARG A 302 -9.11 -28.18 7.41
C ARG A 302 -10.58 -28.59 7.62
N HIS A 303 -11.15 -28.42 8.81
CA HIS A 303 -12.54 -28.85 9.06
C HIS A 303 -13.59 -27.74 9.32
N CYS A 304 -13.24 -26.45 9.25
CA CYS A 304 -14.25 -25.38 9.47
C CYS A 304 -14.65 -24.55 8.23
N TRP A 305 -14.10 -24.81 7.04
CA TRP A 305 -14.36 -23.96 5.86
C TRP A 305 -15.40 -24.49 4.87
N HIS A 306 -15.92 -25.71 5.06
CA HIS A 306 -16.79 -26.35 4.06
C HIS A 306 -18.30 -26.34 4.39
N HIS A 307 -18.72 -25.67 5.48
CA HIS A 307 -20.12 -25.67 5.95
C HIS A 307 -20.89 -24.35 5.80
N LEU A 308 -20.33 -23.31 5.18
CA LEU A 308 -20.98 -21.98 5.12
C LEU A 308 -21.52 -21.55 3.73
N LEU A 309 -21.56 -22.45 2.73
CA LEU A 309 -22.06 -22.13 1.38
C LEU A 309 -23.13 -23.11 0.87
N LEU A 310 -24.15 -23.38 1.68
CA LEU A 310 -25.36 -24.05 1.23
C LEU A 310 -26.61 -23.34 1.78
N THR A 311 -26.94 -22.19 1.21
CA THR A 311 -28.32 -21.75 0.99
C THR A 311 -28.31 -20.57 0.02
N VAL A 312 -29.24 -20.61 -0.94
CA VAL A 312 -29.54 -19.64 -2.02
C VAL A 312 -29.07 -20.14 -3.39
N HIS A 313 -29.86 -21.08 -3.91
CA HIS A 313 -30.04 -21.30 -5.33
C HIS A 313 -31.24 -20.48 -5.81
N SER A 314 -31.18 -20.04 -7.06
CA SER A 314 -32.27 -19.47 -7.88
C SER A 314 -32.36 -17.94 -7.98
N SER A 315 -31.62 -17.36 -8.94
CA SER A 315 -32.24 -16.74 -10.11
C SER A 315 -31.18 -16.50 -11.19
N LYS A 316 -31.52 -16.81 -12.45
CA LYS A 316 -30.66 -16.74 -13.63
C LYS A 316 -30.64 -15.32 -14.22
N ASN A 317 -29.52 -15.04 -14.90
CA ASN A 317 -29.26 -14.02 -15.92
C ASN A 317 -29.01 -12.58 -15.45
N ILE A 318 -27.73 -12.15 -15.51
CA ILE A 318 -27.23 -11.03 -16.34
C ILE A 318 -25.73 -11.25 -16.56
N THR A 319 -25.31 -10.95 -17.78
CA THR A 319 -24.01 -11.09 -18.43
C THR A 319 -22.92 -10.14 -17.87
N THR A 320 -21.68 -10.41 -18.29
CA THR A 320 -20.47 -9.53 -18.30
C THR A 320 -19.63 -9.34 -17.02
N LEU A 321 -18.53 -10.11 -16.96
CA LEU A 321 -17.11 -9.70 -16.77
C LEU A 321 -16.80 -8.46 -15.90
N HIS A 322 -15.91 -8.62 -14.91
CA HIS A 322 -14.54 -8.10 -15.06
C HIS A 322 -13.55 -8.78 -14.10
N TYR A 323 -12.41 -9.07 -14.70
CA TYR A 323 -11.34 -9.98 -14.32
C TYR A 323 -10.42 -9.38 -13.25
N ALA A 324 -9.67 -10.23 -12.56
CA ALA A 324 -8.63 -9.81 -11.64
C ALA A 324 -7.56 -8.97 -12.36
N GLU A 325 -7.40 -7.70 -11.99
CA GLU A 325 -6.31 -6.86 -12.54
C GLU A 325 -5.01 -7.07 -11.78
N THR A 326 -4.22 -7.99 -12.32
CA THR A 326 -2.77 -8.02 -12.17
C THR A 326 -2.16 -7.06 -13.20
N MET A 327 -1.63 -5.92 -12.76
CA MET A 327 -0.82 -5.07 -13.65
C MET A 327 0.41 -5.84 -14.14
N THR A 328 0.38 -6.25 -15.41
CA THR A 328 1.51 -6.86 -16.13
C THR A 328 2.13 -5.81 -17.04
N ILE A 329 2.93 -4.90 -16.46
CA ILE A 329 3.80 -4.07 -17.29
C ILE A 329 4.94 -4.97 -17.78
N ARG A 330 5.03 -5.16 -19.09
CA ARG A 330 6.10 -5.93 -19.74
C ARG A 330 7.07 -5.00 -20.44
N LEU A 331 8.35 -5.36 -20.43
CA LEU A 331 9.38 -4.66 -21.21
C LEU A 331 9.65 -5.45 -22.48
N ILE A 332 9.68 -4.75 -23.61
CA ILE A 332 10.12 -5.33 -24.88
C ILE A 332 11.08 -4.36 -25.57
N GLU A 333 11.89 -4.87 -26.49
CA GLU A 333 12.61 -4.03 -27.44
C GLU A 333 11.61 -3.41 -28.43
N ALA A 334 11.83 -2.15 -28.77
CA ALA A 334 10.97 -1.40 -29.66
C ALA A 334 11.14 -1.87 -31.11
N SER A 335 10.06 -1.77 -31.85
CA SER A 335 9.97 -1.97 -33.30
C SER A 335 9.34 -0.71 -33.92
N GLU A 336 9.35 -0.59 -35.25
CA GLU A 336 8.88 0.61 -35.96
C GLU A 336 7.41 0.98 -35.62
N GLU A 337 6.56 -0.01 -35.35
CA GLU A 337 5.16 0.19 -34.92
C GLU A 337 5.02 0.98 -33.61
N HIS A 338 6.06 0.98 -32.76
CA HIS A 338 6.04 1.67 -31.47
C HIS A 338 6.46 3.15 -31.58
N LEU A 339 7.10 3.56 -32.68
CA LEU A 339 7.65 4.91 -32.86
C LEU A 339 6.62 6.03 -32.66
N PRO A 340 5.37 5.94 -33.17
CA PRO A 340 4.37 6.98 -32.95
C PRO A 340 4.06 7.18 -31.46
N ALA A 341 3.92 6.09 -30.70
CA ALA A 341 3.65 6.14 -29.27
C ALA A 341 4.84 6.68 -28.48
N ILE A 342 6.06 6.27 -28.83
CA ILE A 342 7.30 6.78 -28.22
C ILE A 342 7.42 8.30 -28.45
N ALA A 343 7.16 8.78 -29.66
CA ALA A 343 7.18 10.21 -29.97
C ALA A 343 6.13 10.99 -29.17
N ARG A 344 4.90 10.48 -29.05
CA ARG A 344 3.84 11.10 -28.20
C ARG A 344 4.23 11.15 -26.72
N ILE A 345 4.80 10.08 -26.20
CA ILE A 345 5.28 10.02 -24.81
C ILE A 345 6.42 11.00 -24.62
N ALA A 346 7.35 11.08 -25.56
CA ALA A 346 8.42 12.07 -25.52
C ALA A 346 7.82 13.47 -25.43
N THR A 347 6.96 13.86 -26.39
CA THR A 347 6.24 15.16 -26.44
C THR A 347 5.57 15.51 -25.12
N SER A 348 4.81 14.58 -24.54
CA SER A 348 4.09 14.81 -23.29
C SER A 348 4.96 14.79 -22.03
N ALA A 349 5.97 13.93 -21.95
CA ALA A 349 6.88 13.84 -20.80
C ALA A 349 7.85 15.02 -20.72
N PHE A 350 8.28 15.54 -21.88
CA PHE A 350 9.20 16.67 -22.00
C PHE A 350 8.52 17.82 -22.75
N HIS A 351 7.40 18.30 -22.19
CA HIS A 351 6.67 19.43 -22.75
C HIS A 351 7.43 20.74 -22.48
N PRO A 352 7.49 21.72 -23.41
CA PRO A 352 8.14 23.03 -23.19
C PRO A 352 7.62 23.85 -21.99
N ASN A 353 6.49 23.46 -21.39
CA ASN A 353 5.92 24.11 -20.22
C ASN A 353 6.48 23.54 -18.91
N THR A 354 6.94 22.29 -18.94
CA THR A 354 7.41 21.55 -17.77
C THR A 354 8.90 21.27 -17.83
N ASP A 355 9.48 21.20 -19.02
CA ASP A 355 10.88 20.90 -19.26
C ASP A 355 11.62 22.11 -19.85
N ALA A 356 12.54 22.66 -19.07
CA ALA A 356 13.29 23.86 -19.44
C ALA A 356 14.18 23.64 -20.67
N LEU A 357 14.74 22.44 -20.83
CA LEU A 357 15.59 22.11 -21.98
C LEU A 357 14.76 22.09 -23.26
N SER A 358 13.58 21.45 -23.24
CA SER A 358 12.63 21.47 -24.34
C SER A 358 12.18 22.89 -24.70
N ARG A 359 11.99 23.78 -23.71
CA ARG A 359 11.69 25.19 -23.99
C ARG A 359 12.81 25.91 -24.75
N ARG A 360 14.07 25.54 -24.53
CA ARG A 360 15.21 26.11 -25.27
C ARG A 360 15.31 25.56 -26.69
N LEU A 361 15.05 24.26 -26.87
CA LEU A 361 15.07 23.62 -28.19
C LEU A 361 13.85 23.99 -29.06
N PHE A 362 12.73 24.36 -28.43
CA PHE A 362 11.48 24.74 -29.07
C PHE A 362 11.01 26.11 -28.54
N PRO A 363 11.68 27.21 -28.93
CA PRO A 363 11.40 28.52 -28.38
C PRO A 363 10.08 29.10 -28.93
N PRO A 364 9.37 29.95 -28.17
CA PRO A 364 8.05 30.46 -28.57
C PRO A 364 8.02 31.20 -29.91
N HIS A 365 9.11 31.91 -30.26
CA HIS A 365 9.18 32.71 -31.49
C HIS A 365 9.31 31.87 -32.76
N LEU A 366 9.66 30.58 -32.65
CA LEU A 366 9.70 29.63 -33.76
C LEU A 366 8.43 28.76 -33.82
N GLN A 367 7.59 28.77 -32.79
CA GLN A 367 6.38 27.97 -32.76
C GLN A 367 5.35 28.49 -33.79
N PRO A 368 4.69 27.60 -34.56
CA PRO A 368 3.59 27.99 -35.42
C PRO A 368 2.45 28.55 -34.58
N ILE A 369 1.83 29.65 -35.05
CA ILE A 369 0.74 30.32 -34.32
C ILE A 369 -0.49 29.41 -34.18
N ASP A 370 -0.71 28.53 -35.15
CA ASP A 370 -1.91 27.69 -35.25
C ASP A 370 -1.78 26.33 -34.54
N LEU A 371 -0.61 26.01 -33.97
CA LEU A 371 -0.36 24.74 -33.29
C LEU A 371 -0.23 24.94 -31.77
N PRO A 372 -0.83 24.07 -30.94
CA PRO A 372 -0.60 24.08 -29.50
C PRO A 372 0.88 23.89 -29.17
N ASP A 373 1.36 24.62 -28.16
CA ASP A 373 2.75 24.57 -27.71
C ASP A 373 3.15 23.13 -27.36
N GLY A 374 4.32 22.70 -27.84
CA GLY A 374 4.80 21.31 -27.69
C GLY A 374 4.43 20.35 -28.81
N GLU A 375 3.33 20.56 -29.56
CA GLU A 375 2.97 19.64 -30.65
C GLU A 375 3.94 19.70 -31.82
N ALA A 376 4.51 20.87 -32.10
CA ALA A 376 5.51 21.04 -33.16
C ALA A 376 6.79 20.20 -32.94
N ALA A 377 7.01 19.70 -31.72
CA ALA A 377 8.13 18.82 -31.40
C ALA A 377 7.91 17.36 -31.84
N TYR A 378 6.67 16.96 -32.16
CA TYR A 378 6.32 15.57 -32.46
C TYR A 378 7.10 15.02 -33.66
N ASP A 379 7.04 15.69 -34.82
CA ASP A 379 7.67 15.22 -36.06
C ASP A 379 9.19 15.08 -35.90
N TRP A 380 9.80 16.05 -35.22
CA TRP A 380 11.23 16.03 -34.94
C TRP A 380 11.60 14.85 -34.01
N ARG A 381 10.84 14.65 -32.92
CA ARG A 381 11.06 13.55 -31.98
C ARG A 381 10.84 12.20 -32.65
N PHE A 382 9.82 12.09 -33.50
CA PHE A 382 9.55 10.88 -34.27
C PHE A 382 10.75 10.50 -35.14
N ALA A 383 11.23 11.40 -36.01
CA ALA A 383 12.29 11.04 -36.93
C ALA A 383 13.68 10.96 -36.28
N ARG A 384 13.93 11.63 -35.14
CA ARG A 384 15.10 11.32 -34.29
C ARG A 384 15.03 9.87 -33.78
N LYS A 385 13.91 9.46 -33.18
CA LYS A 385 13.77 8.08 -32.65
C LYS A 385 13.77 7.01 -33.73
N ALA A 386 13.24 7.30 -34.92
CA ALA A 386 13.36 6.42 -36.08
C ALA A 386 14.82 6.20 -36.48
N SER A 387 15.65 7.25 -36.40
CA SER A 387 17.08 7.16 -36.75
C SER A 387 17.88 6.44 -35.68
N SER A 388 17.55 6.63 -34.40
CA SER A 388 18.12 5.82 -33.31
C SER A 388 17.73 4.33 -33.46
N LEU A 389 16.48 4.01 -33.79
CA LEU A 389 16.04 2.62 -33.96
C LEU A 389 16.73 1.91 -35.14
N ALA A 390 17.15 2.67 -36.16
CA ALA A 390 17.90 2.14 -37.29
C ALA A 390 19.40 1.93 -36.99
N SER A 391 19.91 2.48 -35.88
CA SER A 391 21.31 2.33 -35.48
C SER A 391 21.54 0.98 -34.80
N PRO A 392 22.55 0.20 -35.19
CA PRO A 392 22.83 -1.11 -34.59
C PRO A 392 23.35 -1.01 -33.14
N GLU A 393 23.88 0.15 -32.75
CA GLU A 393 24.45 0.40 -31.41
C GLU A 393 23.41 0.97 -30.44
N SER A 394 22.26 1.41 -30.95
CA SER A 394 21.22 2.04 -30.14
C SER A 394 20.08 1.08 -29.86
N HIS A 395 19.77 0.87 -28.59
CA HIS A 395 18.73 -0.02 -28.12
C HIS A 395 17.58 0.78 -27.50
N LEU A 396 16.42 0.70 -28.14
CA LEU A 396 15.19 1.33 -27.66
C LEU A 396 14.33 0.27 -26.97
N ALA A 397 14.06 0.45 -25.68
CA ALA A 397 13.17 -0.41 -24.90
C ALA A 397 11.85 0.31 -24.59
N VAL A 398 10.74 -0.41 -24.63
CA VAL A 398 9.40 0.11 -24.33
C VAL A 398 8.74 -0.68 -23.21
N ALA A 399 8.03 0.04 -22.35
CA ALA A 399 7.17 -0.52 -21.32
C ALA A 399 5.74 -0.55 -21.83
N ILE A 400 5.17 -1.75 -21.90
CA ILE A 400 3.81 -2.03 -22.38
C ILE A 400 2.94 -2.37 -21.18
N ASP A 401 1.83 -1.63 -21.01
CA ASP A 401 0.79 -1.94 -20.04
C ASP A 401 -0.29 -2.78 -20.74
N ASP A 402 -0.31 -4.08 -20.48
CA ASP A 402 -1.24 -5.03 -21.13
C ASP A 402 -2.72 -4.74 -20.83
N GLU A 403 -3.01 -3.91 -19.82
CA GLU A 403 -4.37 -3.46 -19.49
C GLU A 403 -4.89 -2.36 -20.44
N LYS A 404 -4.01 -1.70 -21.20
CA LYS A 404 -4.37 -0.62 -22.13
C LYS A 404 -4.47 -1.13 -23.57
N VAL A 405 -5.41 -0.56 -24.33
CA VAL A 405 -5.70 -0.97 -25.71
C VAL A 405 -5.09 0.01 -26.71
N HIS A 406 -4.50 -0.51 -27.79
CA HIS A 406 -3.97 0.25 -28.93
C HIS A 406 -2.91 1.31 -28.55
N ASP A 407 -3.14 2.57 -28.93
CA ASP A 407 -2.13 3.64 -29.00
C ASP A 407 -1.61 4.10 -27.64
N ASP A 408 -2.30 3.73 -26.55
CA ASP A 408 -1.94 4.01 -25.15
C ASP A 408 -1.27 2.83 -24.45
N GLN A 409 -1.01 1.74 -25.16
CA GLN A 409 -0.42 0.54 -24.60
C GLN A 409 1.03 0.77 -24.16
N VAL A 410 1.78 1.58 -24.91
CA VAL A 410 3.12 2.01 -24.51
C VAL A 410 3.00 3.08 -23.43
N VAL A 411 3.55 2.81 -22.25
CA VAL A 411 3.46 3.72 -21.08
C VAL A 411 4.79 4.41 -20.75
N GLY A 412 5.90 3.92 -21.29
CA GLY A 412 7.21 4.54 -21.18
C GLY A 412 8.23 3.90 -22.13
N PHE A 413 9.39 4.55 -22.27
CA PHE A 413 10.48 4.05 -23.09
C PHE A 413 11.85 4.51 -22.55
N SER A 414 12.91 3.80 -22.93
CA SER A 414 14.30 4.21 -22.72
C SER A 414 15.14 3.94 -23.96
N LEU A 415 16.08 4.83 -24.26
CA LEU A 415 17.06 4.71 -25.34
C LEU A 415 18.45 4.60 -24.72
N TRP A 416 19.14 3.52 -25.07
CA TRP A 416 20.48 3.20 -24.62
C TRP A 416 21.42 3.07 -25.81
N ASP A 417 22.66 3.51 -25.67
CA ASP A 417 23.72 3.23 -26.63
C ASP A 417 24.70 2.22 -26.01
N ALA A 418 24.91 1.10 -26.70
CA ALA A 418 25.80 0.02 -26.26
C ALA A 418 27.23 0.20 -26.83
N PRO A 419 28.29 -0.16 -26.08
CA PRO A 419 29.65 -0.20 -26.61
C PRO A 419 29.76 -1.05 -27.89
N PRO A 420 30.52 -0.63 -28.93
CA PRO A 420 31.47 0.47 -28.97
C PRO A 420 30.86 1.78 -29.48
N ALA A 421 29.67 2.16 -29.01
CA ALA A 421 29.01 3.41 -29.42
C ALA A 421 29.96 4.61 -29.42
N THR A 422 30.19 5.18 -30.60
CA THR A 422 31.16 6.28 -30.77
C THR A 422 30.70 7.62 -30.18
N GLY A 423 29.58 7.65 -29.46
CA GLY A 423 29.10 8.88 -28.84
C GLY A 423 28.52 9.84 -29.85
N GLY A 424 27.26 9.60 -30.21
CA GLY A 424 26.51 10.58 -30.94
C GLY A 424 25.08 10.14 -31.14
N ASP A 425 24.16 10.83 -30.47
CA ASP A 425 22.78 10.94 -30.94
C ASP A 425 22.85 11.31 -32.44
N PRO A 426 22.49 10.40 -33.37
CA PRO A 426 22.71 10.61 -34.80
C PRO A 426 21.90 11.80 -35.31
N GLY A 427 20.96 12.31 -34.51
CA GLY A 427 19.91 13.20 -34.97
C GLY A 427 19.04 12.48 -35.99
N PRO A 428 18.08 13.17 -36.61
CA PRO A 428 17.32 12.57 -37.68
C PRO A 428 18.19 12.36 -38.94
N SER A 429 18.27 11.12 -39.42
CA SER A 429 18.98 10.67 -40.63
C SER A 429 18.53 11.37 -41.91
N LYS A 430 17.28 11.85 -41.93
CA LYS A 430 16.75 12.76 -42.96
C LYS A 430 16.55 14.13 -42.34
N GLU A 431 17.03 15.17 -43.01
CA GLU A 431 16.82 16.55 -42.55
C GLU A 431 15.33 16.87 -42.49
N ILE A 432 14.79 16.92 -41.28
CA ILE A 432 13.39 17.30 -41.04
C ILE A 432 13.35 18.83 -41.06
N LYS A 433 12.55 19.42 -41.94
CA LYS A 433 12.21 20.85 -41.89
C LYS A 433 11.22 21.10 -40.76
N CYS A 434 11.67 20.99 -39.51
CA CYS A 434 10.91 21.45 -38.35
C CYS A 434 11.22 22.94 -38.15
N THR A 435 10.31 23.83 -38.55
CA THR A 435 10.50 25.29 -38.41
C THR A 435 10.49 25.75 -36.96
N ALA A 436 9.92 24.94 -36.06
CA ALA A 436 9.76 25.20 -34.64
C ALA A 436 10.97 24.80 -33.79
N PHE A 437 11.97 24.16 -34.41
CA PHE A 437 13.13 23.58 -33.76
C PHE A 437 14.37 24.45 -33.96
N ASP A 438 15.02 24.79 -32.86
CA ASP A 438 16.29 25.51 -32.88
C ASP A 438 17.46 24.54 -33.08
N LYS A 439 17.93 24.46 -34.34
CA LYS A 439 19.04 23.59 -34.74
C LYS A 439 20.37 24.02 -34.12
N GLU A 440 20.57 25.32 -33.87
CA GLU A 440 21.81 25.84 -33.26
C GLU A 440 21.87 25.45 -31.78
N ALA A 441 20.78 25.66 -31.05
CA ALA A 441 20.66 25.24 -29.65
C ALA A 441 20.86 23.73 -29.47
N TYR A 442 20.32 22.92 -30.38
CA TYR A 442 20.54 21.47 -30.36
C TYR A 442 22.00 21.08 -30.61
N ASN A 443 22.68 21.72 -31.57
CA ASN A 443 24.09 21.45 -31.83
C ASN A 443 24.97 21.86 -30.64
N GLU A 444 24.65 22.97 -29.99
CA GLU A 444 25.32 23.40 -28.75
C GLU A 444 25.12 22.39 -27.63
N MET A 445 23.87 21.93 -27.40
CA MET A 445 23.57 20.87 -26.43
C MET A 445 24.40 19.61 -26.72
N LYS A 446 24.41 19.13 -27.96
CA LYS A 446 25.18 17.94 -28.36
C LYS A 446 26.68 18.11 -28.13
N LYS A 447 27.21 19.29 -28.46
CA LYS A 447 28.62 19.62 -28.21
C LYS A 447 28.95 19.55 -26.72
N THR A 448 28.10 20.10 -25.86
CA THR A 448 28.30 20.10 -24.41
C THR A 448 28.24 18.69 -23.83
N VAL A 449 27.27 17.87 -24.24
CA VAL A 449 27.16 16.46 -23.78
C VAL A 449 28.36 15.63 -24.25
N ASN A 450 28.76 15.76 -25.52
CA ASN A 450 29.93 15.07 -26.05
C ASN A 450 31.23 15.52 -25.36
N GLN A 451 31.36 16.82 -25.05
CA GLN A 451 32.51 17.32 -24.32
C GLN A 451 32.57 16.75 -22.90
N ASP A 452 31.43 16.65 -22.18
CA ASP A 452 31.41 16.03 -20.85
C ASP A 452 31.82 14.55 -20.88
N ALA A 453 31.40 13.81 -21.91
CA ALA A 453 31.83 12.44 -22.13
C ALA A 453 33.35 12.35 -22.36
N VAL A 454 33.91 13.26 -23.17
CA VAL A 454 35.37 13.34 -23.40
C VAL A 454 36.12 13.74 -22.13
N ASP A 455 35.59 14.69 -21.35
CA ASP A 455 36.19 15.13 -20.09
C ASP A 455 36.16 14.01 -19.03
N THR A 456 35.21 13.06 -19.15
CA THR A 456 35.04 11.93 -18.22
C THR A 456 35.86 10.70 -18.63
N PHE A 457 35.90 10.38 -19.92
CA PHE A 457 36.48 9.12 -20.43
C PHE A 457 37.67 9.31 -21.39
N GLY A 458 38.10 10.55 -21.63
CA GLY A 458 39.14 10.89 -22.60
C GLY A 458 38.66 10.82 -24.06
N GLU A 459 39.59 10.70 -25.00
CA GLU A 459 39.30 10.69 -26.45
C GLU A 459 38.37 9.55 -26.88
N GLN A 460 38.22 8.51 -26.06
CA GLN A 460 37.32 7.38 -26.31
C GLN A 460 35.84 7.73 -26.09
N GLY A 461 35.54 8.82 -25.39
CA GLY A 461 34.17 9.23 -25.08
C GLY A 461 33.37 8.10 -24.44
N ILE A 462 32.13 7.87 -24.91
CA ILE A 462 31.27 6.81 -24.36
C ILE A 462 31.54 5.41 -24.95
N ALA A 463 32.53 5.23 -25.82
CA ALA A 463 32.75 3.95 -26.53
C ALA A 463 33.04 2.75 -25.60
N GLY A 464 33.44 3.02 -24.36
CA GLY A 464 33.70 1.99 -23.36
C GLY A 464 32.54 1.67 -22.42
N VAL A 465 31.42 2.39 -22.48
CA VAL A 465 30.35 2.37 -21.45
C VAL A 465 28.96 2.29 -22.06
N TRP A 466 28.01 1.74 -21.32
CA TRP A 466 26.59 1.83 -21.69
C TRP A 466 26.07 3.23 -21.37
N HIS A 467 25.54 3.93 -22.37
CA HIS A 467 25.04 5.30 -22.22
C HIS A 467 23.52 5.36 -22.25
N LEU A 468 22.89 5.99 -21.25
CA LEU A 468 21.45 6.28 -21.28
C LEU A 468 21.22 7.69 -21.87
N ASP A 469 20.84 7.76 -23.15
CA ASP A 469 20.51 9.02 -23.83
C ASP A 469 19.12 9.54 -23.42
N TYR A 470 18.14 8.65 -23.27
CA TYR A 470 16.75 9.09 -23.11
C TYR A 470 15.95 8.14 -22.24
N ILE A 471 15.19 8.66 -21.28
CA ILE A 471 14.16 7.88 -20.57
C ILE A 471 12.92 8.74 -20.37
N GLY A 472 11.77 8.23 -20.81
CA GLY A 472 10.50 8.96 -20.78
C GLY A 472 9.38 8.07 -20.27
N VAL A 473 8.57 8.59 -19.35
CA VAL A 473 7.36 7.92 -18.87
C VAL A 473 6.19 8.87 -19.05
N SER A 474 5.11 8.36 -19.66
CA SER A 474 3.89 9.13 -19.86
C SER A 474 3.37 9.71 -18.52
N PRO A 475 2.91 10.98 -18.47
CA PRO A 475 2.56 11.65 -17.22
C PRO A 475 1.58 10.87 -16.33
N GLY A 476 0.59 10.20 -16.92
CA GLY A 476 -0.39 9.38 -16.19
C GLY A 476 0.16 8.07 -15.60
N ASN A 477 1.39 7.66 -15.98
CA ASN A 477 2.02 6.42 -15.53
C ASN A 477 3.34 6.65 -14.77
N GLN A 478 3.68 7.92 -14.50
CA GLN A 478 4.78 8.26 -13.62
C GLN A 478 4.52 7.78 -12.19
N ARG A 479 5.60 7.59 -11.41
CA ARG A 479 5.55 7.09 -10.02
C ARG A 479 4.93 5.69 -9.83
N ARG A 480 4.69 4.93 -10.91
CA ARG A 480 4.30 3.50 -10.90
C ARG A 480 5.48 2.52 -10.98
N GLY A 481 6.72 3.02 -11.01
CA GLY A 481 7.94 2.20 -11.13
C GLY A 481 8.40 1.91 -12.56
N VAL A 482 7.68 2.38 -13.58
CA VAL A 482 8.02 2.19 -15.01
C VAL A 482 9.43 2.69 -15.35
N GLY A 483 9.79 3.90 -14.90
CA GLY A 483 11.14 4.45 -15.12
C GLY A 483 12.24 3.60 -14.47
N LYS A 484 11.97 3.00 -13.30
CA LYS A 484 12.92 2.08 -12.66
C LYS A 484 13.08 0.79 -13.45
N MET A 485 11.99 0.24 -13.99
CA MET A 485 12.03 -0.97 -14.82
C MET A 485 12.83 -0.74 -16.11
N LEU A 486 12.58 0.37 -16.80
CA LEU A 486 13.31 0.77 -18.00
C LEU A 486 14.79 1.04 -17.73
N LEU A 487 15.11 1.68 -16.60
CA LEU A 487 16.49 1.86 -16.16
C LEU A 487 17.17 0.50 -15.92
N GLN A 488 16.53 -0.38 -15.14
CA GLN A 488 17.09 -1.68 -14.80
C GLN A 488 17.36 -2.55 -16.04
N TRP A 489 16.51 -2.46 -17.06
CA TRP A 489 16.69 -3.19 -18.32
C TRP A 489 18.04 -2.94 -18.99
N GLY A 490 18.52 -1.69 -18.97
CA GLY A 490 19.84 -1.35 -19.52
C GLY A 490 20.98 -1.69 -18.56
N LEU A 491 20.77 -1.50 -17.25
CA LEU A 491 21.75 -1.88 -16.23
C LEU A 491 22.05 -3.37 -16.23
N ASP A 492 21.03 -4.21 -16.44
CA ASP A 492 21.19 -5.67 -16.50
C ASP A 492 22.08 -6.07 -17.70
N ARG A 493 21.89 -5.44 -18.86
CA ARG A 493 22.71 -5.66 -20.07
C ARG A 493 24.15 -5.19 -19.88
N ALA A 494 24.33 -4.00 -19.31
CA ALA A 494 25.66 -3.49 -18.99
C ALA A 494 26.40 -4.41 -18.00
N ALA A 495 25.68 -4.97 -17.01
CA ALA A 495 26.23 -5.93 -16.06
C ALA A 495 26.60 -7.27 -16.70
N GLU A 496 25.80 -7.77 -17.66
CA GLU A 496 26.11 -8.98 -18.45
C GLU A 496 27.44 -8.82 -19.22
N GLU A 497 27.73 -7.61 -19.70
CA GLU A 497 28.96 -7.29 -20.42
C GLU A 497 30.12 -6.82 -19.50
N GLY A 498 29.87 -6.67 -18.20
CA GLY A 498 30.84 -6.14 -17.24
C GLY A 498 31.26 -4.70 -17.55
N LYS A 499 30.32 -3.87 -17.99
CA LYS A 499 30.54 -2.48 -18.42
C LYS A 499 29.90 -1.46 -17.48
N ASP A 500 30.58 -0.32 -17.34
CA ASP A 500 30.07 0.82 -16.60
C ASP A 500 28.87 1.45 -17.34
N CYS A 501 27.99 2.12 -16.60
CA CYS A 501 26.90 2.91 -17.17
C CYS A 501 27.11 4.40 -16.94
N TYR A 502 26.82 5.21 -17.95
CA TYR A 502 26.97 6.66 -17.93
C TYR A 502 25.70 7.37 -18.41
N LEU A 503 25.38 8.52 -17.81
CA LEU A 503 24.25 9.35 -18.22
C LEU A 503 24.41 10.80 -17.78
N VAL A 504 23.63 11.69 -18.40
CA VAL A 504 23.49 13.08 -17.99
C VAL A 504 22.04 13.33 -17.54
N ALA A 505 21.85 13.50 -16.24
CA ALA A 505 20.54 13.60 -15.60
C ALA A 505 20.03 15.05 -15.52
N THR A 506 18.73 15.23 -15.77
CA THR A 506 18.00 16.45 -15.35
C THR A 506 17.83 16.45 -13.83
N GLU A 507 17.58 17.63 -13.25
CA GLU A 507 17.28 17.77 -11.82
C GLU A 507 16.10 16.89 -11.38
N ALA A 508 15.05 16.79 -12.21
CA ALA A 508 13.88 15.96 -11.94
C ALA A 508 14.18 14.44 -12.03
N GLY A 509 15.10 14.04 -12.92
CA GLY A 509 15.49 12.64 -13.12
C GLY A 509 16.49 12.11 -12.09
N ARG A 510 17.37 12.98 -11.56
CA ARG A 510 18.47 12.60 -10.64
C ARG A 510 18.08 11.69 -9.48
N PRO A 511 16.94 11.88 -8.76
CA PRO A 511 16.56 10.97 -7.68
C PRO A 511 16.38 9.50 -8.09
N LEU A 512 15.98 9.24 -9.35
CA LEU A 512 15.86 7.88 -9.88
C LEU A 512 17.23 7.20 -10.00
N TYR A 513 18.23 7.92 -10.50
CA TYR A 513 19.58 7.39 -10.75
C TYR A 513 20.38 7.23 -9.46
N VAL A 514 20.29 8.18 -8.54
CA VAL A 514 20.90 8.07 -7.19
C VAL A 514 20.35 6.84 -6.47
N ALA A 515 19.04 6.59 -6.56
CA ALA A 515 18.41 5.39 -5.98
C ALA A 515 18.84 4.07 -6.64
N ALA A 516 19.36 4.12 -7.88
CA ALA A 516 19.93 2.98 -8.60
C ALA A 516 21.44 2.81 -8.33
N GLY A 517 22.07 3.73 -7.59
CA GLY A 517 23.49 3.67 -7.22
C GLY A 517 24.43 4.47 -8.11
N PHE A 518 23.92 5.33 -9.00
CA PHE A 518 24.77 6.24 -9.77
C PHE A 518 25.39 7.32 -8.86
N GLU A 519 26.66 7.62 -9.10
CA GLU A 519 27.42 8.66 -8.43
C GLU A 519 27.47 9.92 -9.31
N ASP A 520 27.34 11.10 -8.70
CA ASP A 520 27.54 12.37 -9.42
C ASP A 520 29.03 12.60 -9.69
N ILE A 521 29.39 12.87 -10.95
CA ILE A 521 30.74 13.28 -11.34
C ILE A 521 30.86 14.81 -11.26
N ARG A 522 29.96 15.52 -11.96
CA ARG A 522 29.96 16.98 -12.05
C ARG A 522 28.61 17.53 -12.51
N VAL A 523 28.44 18.85 -12.35
CA VAL A 523 27.31 19.60 -12.89
C VAL A 523 27.71 20.16 -14.26
N VAL A 524 26.88 19.89 -15.28
CA VAL A 524 27.06 20.33 -16.66
C VAL A 524 25.98 21.36 -16.98
N SER A 525 26.36 22.51 -17.53
CA SER A 525 25.41 23.55 -17.95
C SER A 525 25.04 23.36 -19.42
N ILE A 526 23.86 22.81 -19.69
CA ILE A 526 23.35 22.60 -21.04
C ILE A 526 22.39 23.74 -21.37
N LEU A 527 22.73 24.61 -22.32
CA LEU A 527 21.93 25.78 -22.70
C LEU A 527 21.55 26.66 -21.48
N GLY A 528 22.47 26.77 -20.52
CA GLY A 528 22.27 27.51 -19.27
C GLY A 528 21.46 26.77 -18.19
N ILE A 529 21.14 25.49 -18.39
CA ILE A 529 20.33 24.67 -17.47
C ILE A 529 21.23 23.63 -16.80
N PRO A 530 21.21 23.52 -15.46
CA PRO A 530 22.04 22.57 -14.73
C PRO A 530 21.57 21.12 -14.97
N HIS A 531 22.52 20.27 -15.37
CA HIS A 531 22.38 18.82 -15.49
C HIS A 531 23.50 18.15 -14.70
N TYR A 532 23.33 16.87 -14.37
CA TYR A 532 24.27 16.12 -13.54
C TYR A 532 24.86 14.98 -14.36
N SER A 533 26.16 15.05 -14.61
CA SER A 533 26.93 13.95 -15.17
C SER A 533 27.07 12.86 -14.12
N MET A 534 26.62 11.64 -14.43
CA MET A 534 26.57 10.55 -13.46
C MET A 534 27.11 9.24 -14.04
N ILE A 535 27.74 8.44 -13.18
CA ILE A 535 28.30 7.13 -13.55
C ILE A 535 27.92 6.06 -12.54
N LEU A 536 27.64 4.86 -13.03
CA LEU A 536 27.55 3.64 -12.24
C LEU A 536 28.71 2.74 -12.67
N ARG A 537 29.70 2.58 -11.78
CA ARG A 537 30.85 1.71 -12.03
C ARG A 537 30.49 0.26 -11.74
N THR A 538 30.85 -0.62 -12.66
CA THR A 538 30.82 -2.06 -12.46
C THR A 538 31.78 -2.41 -11.33
N LYS A 539 31.34 -3.22 -10.37
CA LYS A 539 32.24 -3.69 -9.30
C LYS A 539 33.25 -4.64 -9.95
N SER A 540 34.52 -4.25 -9.98
CA SER A 540 35.60 -5.16 -10.37
C SER A 540 35.59 -6.34 -9.40
N SER A 541 35.24 -7.52 -9.90
CA SER A 541 35.28 -8.80 -9.18
C SER A 541 36.68 -9.14 -8.71
#